data_AF-A0A5C5FKC6-F1
#
_entry.id   AF-A0A5C5FKC6-F1
#
_cell.length_a   1.000
_cell.length_b   1.000
_cell.length_c   1.000
_cell.angle_alpha   90.00
_cell.angle_beta   90.00
_cell.angle_gamma   90.00
#
_symmetry.space_group_name_H-M   'P 1'
#
loop_
_entity.id
_entity.type
_entity.pdbx_description
1 polymer ?
#
loop_
_entity_poly.entity_id
_entity_poly.type
_entity_poly.pdbx_seq_one_letter_code
_entity_poly.pdbx_strand_id
1 'polypeptide(L)'
;MSSNAGGPCLVCGKKSTNRCSNCAKASIDLFFCSTAHQKLAWWAHKIVCGPGKANPFRQPYLTADEAEDALVHEASPVAELDGKSLAETFEHFLRPEDIGSLTLTAVCLDSP
;
A
#
# COMPACT_ATOMS: atom_id res chain seq x y z
N MET A 1 -14.35 -12.03 -21.20
CA MET A 1 -14.62 -10.64 -21.64
C MET A 1 -14.08 -9.71 -20.57
N SER A 2 -12.88 -9.14 -20.76
CA SER A 2 -12.33 -8.17 -19.81
C SER A 2 -13.00 -6.82 -20.07
N SER A 3 -13.97 -6.46 -19.23
CA SER A 3 -14.57 -5.13 -19.24
C SER A 3 -13.45 -4.10 -19.11
N ASN A 4 -13.29 -3.26 -20.13
CA ASN A 4 -12.33 -2.14 -20.15
C ASN A 4 -12.81 -0.98 -19.24
N ALA A 5 -13.52 -1.31 -18.18
CA ALA A 5 -14.04 -0.38 -17.20
C ALA A 5 -12.88 0.02 -16.31
N GLY A 6 -12.26 1.16 -16.61
CA GLY A 6 -11.27 1.76 -15.73
C GLY A 6 -11.82 1.94 -14.31
N GLY A 7 -10.95 1.86 -13.32
CA GLY A 7 -11.28 2.01 -11.90
C GLY A 7 -10.74 3.31 -11.30
N PRO A 8 -11.05 3.59 -10.02
CA PRO A 8 -10.49 4.73 -9.31
C PRO A 8 -8.99 4.55 -9.05
N CYS A 9 -8.23 5.63 -9.15
CA CYS A 9 -6.82 5.64 -8.75
C CYS A 9 -6.70 5.36 -7.25
N LEU A 10 -5.82 4.43 -6.88
CA LEU A 10 -5.60 4.05 -5.48
C LEU A 10 -5.20 5.22 -4.57
N VAL A 11 -4.53 6.23 -5.11
CA VAL A 11 -3.97 7.34 -4.32
C VAL A 11 -4.94 8.53 -4.21
N CYS A 12 -5.65 8.87 -5.29
CA CYS A 12 -6.45 10.10 -5.35
C CYS A 12 -7.90 9.91 -5.77
N GLY A 13 -8.35 8.66 -5.99
CA GLY A 13 -9.72 8.33 -6.38
C GLY A 13 -10.13 8.68 -7.82
N LYS A 14 -9.36 9.50 -8.55
CA LYS A 14 -9.67 9.87 -9.94
C LYS A 14 -9.78 8.64 -10.84
N LYS A 15 -10.80 8.61 -11.71
CA LYS A 15 -10.98 7.53 -12.69
C LYS A 15 -9.73 7.36 -13.56
N SER A 16 -9.27 6.13 -13.70
CA SER A 16 -8.09 5.77 -14.48
C SER A 16 -8.31 4.46 -15.22
N THR A 17 -7.75 4.35 -16.41
CA THR A 17 -7.64 3.09 -17.17
C THR A 17 -6.25 2.48 -17.07
N ASN A 18 -5.28 3.22 -16.50
CA ASN A 18 -3.90 2.76 -16.36
C ASN A 18 -3.79 1.81 -15.17
N ARG A 19 -3.47 0.55 -15.46
CA ARG A 19 -3.32 -0.53 -14.48
C ARG A 19 -1.85 -0.90 -14.29
N CYS A 20 -1.51 -1.39 -13.11
CA CYS A 20 -0.21 -2.03 -12.88
C CYS A 20 -0.10 -3.30 -13.74
N SER A 21 0.85 -3.31 -14.69
CA SER A 21 1.01 -4.40 -15.66
C SER A 21 1.34 -5.75 -15.01
N ASN A 22 2.09 -5.75 -13.91
CA ASN A 22 2.41 -6.99 -13.17
C ASN A 22 1.20 -7.52 -12.41
N CYS A 23 0.38 -6.66 -11.79
CA CYS A 23 -0.85 -7.10 -11.13
C CYS A 23 -1.90 -7.58 -12.12
N ALA A 24 -1.98 -6.96 -13.31
CA ALA A 24 -2.85 -7.44 -14.37
C ALA A 24 -2.53 -8.90 -14.76
N LYS A 25 -1.24 -9.29 -14.77
CA LYS A 25 -0.83 -10.69 -14.98
C LYS A 25 -1.28 -11.64 -13.87
N ALA A 26 -1.52 -11.11 -12.66
CA ALA A 26 -2.08 -11.85 -11.53
C ALA A 26 -3.62 -11.77 -11.46
N SER A 27 -4.28 -11.29 -12.53
CA SER A 27 -5.73 -11.04 -12.59
C SER A 27 -6.23 -10.07 -11.52
N ILE A 28 -5.40 -9.10 -11.12
CA ILE A 28 -5.76 -8.01 -10.21
C ILE A 28 -5.69 -6.68 -10.94
N ASP A 29 -6.80 -5.95 -10.87
CA ASP A 29 -6.94 -4.64 -11.49
C ASP A 29 -6.66 -3.51 -10.48
N LEU A 30 -5.38 -3.14 -10.34
CA LEU A 30 -4.94 -2.02 -9.52
C LEU A 30 -4.65 -0.80 -10.39
N PHE A 31 -5.39 0.30 -10.18
CA PHE A 31 -5.37 1.49 -11.04
C PHE A 31 -4.58 2.67 -10.45
N PHE A 32 -3.84 3.38 -11.30
CA PHE A 32 -3.15 4.63 -10.97
C PHE A 32 -3.42 5.67 -12.06
N CYS A 33 -3.73 6.93 -11.73
CA CYS A 33 -3.91 7.94 -12.78
C CYS A 33 -2.60 8.43 -13.40
N SER A 34 -1.46 8.19 -12.74
CA SER A 34 -0.12 8.57 -13.23
C SER A 34 0.99 7.69 -12.63
N THR A 35 2.16 7.68 -13.27
CA THR A 35 3.37 7.02 -12.73
C THR A 35 3.83 7.64 -11.41
N ALA A 36 3.59 8.94 -11.20
CA ALA A 36 3.88 9.60 -9.92
C ALA A 36 3.08 8.97 -8.78
N HIS A 37 1.78 8.72 -8.97
CA HIS A 37 0.95 8.06 -7.97
C HIS A 37 1.33 6.59 -7.76
N GLN A 38 1.74 5.90 -8.82
CA GLN A 38 2.31 4.56 -8.67
C GLN A 38 3.58 4.58 -7.81
N LYS A 39 4.49 5.54 -8.03
CA LYS A 39 5.72 5.71 -7.24
C LYS A 39 5.43 6.03 -5.78
N LEU A 40 4.44 6.88 -5.50
CA LEU A 40 4.01 7.19 -4.13
C LEU A 40 3.57 5.95 -3.36
N ALA A 41 2.86 5.02 -4.01
CA ALA A 41 2.44 3.76 -3.41
C ALA A 41 3.49 2.63 -3.54
N TRP A 42 4.59 2.84 -4.26
CA TRP A 42 5.49 1.76 -4.68
C TRP A 42 6.18 1.07 -3.50
N TRP A 43 6.50 1.81 -2.44
CA TRP A 43 7.19 1.28 -1.26
C TRP A 43 6.43 0.11 -0.62
N ALA A 44 5.11 0.22 -0.50
CA ALA A 44 4.23 -0.86 -0.01
C ALA A 44 3.84 -1.81 -1.14
N HIS A 45 3.48 -1.28 -2.31
CA HIS A 45 2.98 -2.08 -3.42
C HIS A 45 3.98 -3.14 -3.89
N LYS A 46 5.28 -2.81 -3.94
CA LYS A 46 6.34 -3.73 -4.41
C LYS A 46 6.42 -5.05 -3.62
N ILE A 47 6.00 -5.03 -2.35
CA ILE A 47 6.05 -6.20 -1.45
C ILE A 47 5.11 -7.29 -1.96
N VAL A 48 3.95 -6.87 -2.48
CA VAL A 48 2.82 -7.75 -2.86
C VAL A 48 2.53 -7.71 -4.37
N CYS A 49 3.30 -6.95 -5.15
CA CYS A 49 3.09 -6.77 -6.59
C CYS A 49 3.39 -8.03 -7.40
N GLY A 50 2.50 -8.38 -8.34
CA GLY A 50 2.76 -9.33 -9.41
C GLY A 50 2.33 -10.78 -9.16
N PRO A 51 2.53 -11.66 -10.16
CA PRO A 51 2.15 -13.07 -10.09
C PRO A 51 2.83 -13.79 -8.93
N GLY A 52 2.08 -14.65 -8.26
CA GLY A 52 2.57 -15.41 -7.11
C GLY A 52 2.69 -14.61 -5.81
N LYS A 53 2.37 -13.31 -5.80
CA LYS A 53 2.29 -12.48 -4.58
C LYS A 53 0.93 -11.81 -4.42
N ALA A 54 0.41 -11.26 -5.51
CA ALA A 54 -0.83 -10.50 -5.49
C ALA A 54 -2.07 -11.42 -5.43
N ASN A 55 -2.03 -12.54 -6.16
CA ASN A 55 -3.13 -13.51 -6.23
C ASN A 55 -2.60 -14.95 -6.39
N PRO A 56 -2.87 -15.88 -5.44
CA PRO A 56 -3.44 -15.60 -4.13
C PRO A 56 -2.54 -14.64 -3.35
N PHE A 57 -3.14 -13.80 -2.51
CA PHE A 57 -2.39 -12.88 -1.67
C PHE A 57 -1.43 -13.67 -0.78
N ARG A 58 -0.14 -13.36 -0.86
CA ARG A 58 0.87 -13.87 0.05
C ARG A 58 1.40 -12.76 0.93
N GLN A 59 1.18 -12.92 2.23
CA GLN A 59 1.81 -12.06 3.22
C GLN A 59 3.34 -12.15 3.10
N PRO A 60 4.05 -11.04 3.31
CA PRO A 60 5.50 -11.08 3.47
C PRO A 60 5.88 -12.01 4.63
N TYR A 61 7.12 -12.49 4.62
CA TYR A 61 7.63 -13.28 5.74
C TYR A 61 7.61 -12.43 7.00
N LEU A 62 6.84 -12.87 7.99
CA LEU A 62 6.79 -12.30 9.32
C LEU A 62 7.82 -12.99 10.21
N THR A 63 8.42 -12.24 11.12
CA THR A 63 9.10 -12.79 12.29
C THR A 63 8.09 -13.48 13.20
N ALA A 64 8.58 -14.28 14.16
CA ALA A 64 7.70 -14.96 15.11
C ALA A 64 6.87 -13.95 15.93
N ASP A 65 7.47 -12.84 16.33
CA ASP A 65 6.80 -11.80 17.11
C ASP A 65 5.73 -11.06 16.28
N GLU A 66 6.03 -10.71 15.02
CA GLU A 66 5.05 -10.13 14.10
C GLU A 66 3.90 -11.10 13.78
N ALA A 67 4.19 -12.40 13.69
CA ALA A 67 3.16 -13.41 13.46
C ALA A 67 2.23 -13.56 14.68
N GLU A 68 2.78 -13.56 15.90
CA GLU A 68 1.99 -13.58 17.13
C GLU A 68 1.12 -12.33 17.25
N ASP A 69 1.68 -11.14 17.02
CA ASP A 69 0.91 -9.88 17.06
C ASP A 69 -0.23 -9.89 16.03
N ALA A 70 0.01 -10.40 14.83
CA ALA A 70 -1.03 -10.53 13.80
C ALA A 70 -2.16 -11.50 14.20
N LEU A 71 -1.85 -12.59 14.91
CA LEU A 71 -2.84 -13.55 15.40
C LEU A 71 -3.68 -12.95 16.54
N VAL A 72 -3.04 -12.26 17.47
CA VAL A 72 -3.73 -11.58 18.59
C VAL A 72 -4.74 -10.55 18.10
N HIS A 73 -4.45 -9.89 16.99
CA HIS A 73 -5.27 -8.81 16.42
C HIS A 73 -6.07 -9.24 15.18
N GLU A 74 -6.26 -10.54 14.92
CA GLU A 74 -6.87 -11.05 13.68
C GLU A 74 -8.28 -10.50 13.39
N ALA A 75 -9.06 -10.25 14.45
CA ALA A 75 -10.43 -9.74 14.38
C ALA A 75 -10.50 -8.23 14.63
N SER A 76 -9.37 -7.58 14.89
CA SER A 76 -9.32 -6.15 15.06
C SER A 76 -9.58 -5.52 13.69
N PRO A 77 -10.63 -4.68 13.54
CA PRO A 77 -10.82 -3.96 12.29
C PRO A 77 -9.55 -3.16 12.01
N VAL A 78 -9.03 -3.23 10.78
CA VAL A 78 -8.05 -2.24 10.32
C VAL A 78 -8.70 -0.91 10.59
N ALA A 79 -8.17 -0.17 11.58
CA ALA A 79 -8.84 0.96 12.20
C ALA A 79 -9.59 1.75 11.14
N GLU A 80 -10.92 1.91 11.29
CA GLU A 80 -11.72 2.73 10.40
C GLU A 80 -10.95 4.03 10.19
N LEU A 81 -10.42 4.21 8.97
CA LEU A 81 -9.76 5.44 8.57
C LEU A 81 -10.90 6.44 8.48
N ASP A 82 -11.22 7.02 9.62
CA ASP A 82 -12.43 7.76 9.96
C ASP A 82 -12.45 9.13 9.25
N GLY A 83 -12.30 9.11 7.92
CA GLY A 83 -11.98 10.28 7.10
C GLY A 83 -10.59 10.88 7.36
N LYS A 84 -9.78 10.30 8.26
CA LYS A 84 -8.44 10.78 8.59
C LYS A 84 -7.49 10.48 7.44
N SER A 85 -6.67 11.47 7.09
CA SER A 85 -5.63 11.34 6.08
C SER A 85 -4.60 10.29 6.48
N LEU A 86 -3.90 9.75 5.48
CA LEU A 86 -2.81 8.79 5.70
C LEU A 86 -1.76 9.36 6.67
N ALA A 87 -1.51 10.67 6.63
CA ALA A 87 -0.60 11.38 7.53
C ALA A 87 -1.12 11.37 8.99
N GLU A 88 -2.42 11.60 9.19
CA GLU A 88 -3.05 11.59 10.52
C GLU A 88 -3.11 10.19 11.14
N THR A 89 -3.06 9.15 10.31
CA THR A 89 -3.09 7.76 10.79
C THR A 89 -1.70 7.14 10.88
N PHE A 90 -0.68 7.80 10.32
CA PHE A 90 0.70 7.32 10.28
C PHE A 90 1.27 7.10 11.69
N GLU A 91 0.98 8.03 12.61
CA GLU A 91 1.39 7.98 14.02
C GLU A 91 0.70 6.86 14.82
N HIS A 92 -0.43 6.34 14.33
CA HIS A 92 -1.16 5.27 15.01
C HIS A 92 -0.71 3.87 14.57
N PHE A 93 -0.26 3.75 13.31
CA PHE A 93 0.17 2.48 12.72
C PHE A 93 1.68 2.23 12.83
N LEU A 94 2.49 3.26 13.07
CA LEU A 94 3.91 3.09 13.35
C LEU A 94 4.13 3.27 14.84
N ARG A 95 4.46 2.20 15.56
CA ARG A 95 4.96 2.35 16.92
C ARG A 95 6.37 2.96 16.83
N PRO A 96 6.79 3.81 17.78
CA PRO A 96 8.12 4.43 17.75
C PRO A 96 9.28 3.44 17.57
N GLU A 97 9.12 2.21 18.06
CA GLU A 97 10.05 1.09 17.89
C GLU A 97 10.16 0.58 16.43
N ASP A 98 9.11 0.68 15.61
CA ASP A 98 9.09 0.25 14.21
C ASP A 98 9.86 1.23 13.29
N ILE A 99 10.11 2.45 13.77
CA ILE A 99 10.85 3.52 13.07
C ILE A 99 12.37 3.35 13.27
N GLY A 100 12.82 2.34 14.04
CA GLY A 100 14.23 2.09 14.37
C GLY A 100 15.18 1.86 13.19
N SER A 101 14.70 1.79 11.93
CA SER A 101 15.55 1.68 10.74
C SER A 101 15.09 2.51 9.54
N LEU A 102 14.00 3.28 9.65
CA LEU A 102 13.61 4.21 8.60
C LEU A 102 14.10 5.60 9.00
N THR A 103 15.39 5.86 8.76
CA THR A 103 15.87 7.22 8.58
C THR A 103 15.18 7.79 7.34
N LEU A 104 13.95 8.28 7.55
CA LEU A 104 13.28 9.19 6.65
C LEU A 104 14.08 10.49 6.76
N THR A 105 15.18 10.60 6.02
CA THR A 105 15.75 11.90 5.71
C THR A 105 14.67 12.63 4.96
N ALA A 106 13.95 13.47 5.70
CA ALA A 106 13.05 14.47 5.19
C ALA A 106 13.84 15.33 4.21
N VAL A 107 13.74 15.02 2.92
CA VAL A 107 14.11 15.96 1.86
C VAL A 107 12.85 16.75 1.59
N CYS A 108 12.63 17.80 2.38
CA CYS A 108 11.83 18.96 1.99
C CYS A 108 12.32 20.17 2.80
N LEU A 109 12.57 21.29 2.09
CA LEU A 109 13.02 22.61 2.55
C LEU A 109 14.57 22.62 2.70
N ASP A 110 15.37 23.15 1.76
CA ASP A 110 15.37 24.51 1.23
C ASP A 110 15.96 24.60 -0.20
N SER A 111 15.38 25.43 -1.06
CA SER A 111 16.15 26.37 -1.90
C SER A 111 15.23 27.28 -2.75
N PRO A 112 15.72 28.49 -3.10
CA PRO A 112 15.05 29.77 -2.85
C PRO A 112 13.93 30.16 -3.80
#